data_AF-A0A847I838-F1
#
_entry.id   AF-A0A847I838-F1
#
_cell.length_a   1.000
_cell.length_b   1.000
_cell.length_c   1.000
_cell.angle_alpha   90.00
_cell.angle_beta   90.00
_cell.angle_gamma   90.00
#
_symmetry.space_group_name_H-M   'P 1'
#
loop_
_entity.id
_entity.type
_entity.pdbx_description
1 polymer ?
#
loop_
_entity_poly.entity_id
_entity_poly.type
_entity_poly.pdbx_seq_one_letter_code
_entity_poly.pdbx_strand_id
1 'polypeptide(L)'
;MTRVSTRVRTQYRPARVRRAADKARPKNLQHAAALVRKAAIRSIRCSKKPSTAGQPPHTKTKRLKTGILFDVAETNAIIGPAVQFVGPSGAAHEFGGRFRGRRYPARPFMGPALESLRPRLPRLWDATVH
;
A
#
# COMPACT_ATOMS: atom_id res chain seq x y z
N MET A 1 45.84 -23.92 0.86
CA MET A 1 44.94 -22.78 0.61
C MET A 1 44.88 -21.93 1.88
N THR A 2 45.56 -20.79 1.91
CA THR A 2 45.71 -19.96 3.12
C THR A 2 44.49 -19.05 3.29
N ARG A 3 43.78 -19.17 4.42
CA ARG A 3 42.60 -18.34 4.75
C ARG A 3 43.09 -16.97 5.20
N VAL A 4 42.78 -15.92 4.43
CA VAL A 4 42.98 -14.53 4.87
C VAL A 4 41.78 -14.12 5.72
N SER A 5 42.01 -13.74 6.98
CA SER A 5 40.97 -13.19 7.86
C SER A 5 41.14 -11.69 8.01
N THR A 6 40.20 -10.90 7.50
CA THR A 6 40.20 -9.44 7.62
C THR A 6 39.46 -9.02 8.90
N ARG A 7 40.13 -8.31 9.80
CA ARG A 7 39.51 -7.72 11.00
C ARG A 7 39.17 -6.26 10.72
N VAL A 8 37.89 -5.95 10.56
CA VAL A 8 37.40 -4.59 10.37
C VAL A 8 36.86 -4.04 11.69
N ARG A 9 37.23 -2.80 12.05
CA ARG A 9 36.63 -2.07 13.17
C ARG A 9 35.48 -1.21 12.64
N THR A 10 34.24 -1.57 12.96
CA THR A 10 33.05 -0.79 12.57
C THR A 10 32.66 0.16 13.69
N GLN A 11 32.53 1.46 13.39
CA GLN A 11 31.94 2.42 14.32
C GLN A 11 30.43 2.54 14.07
N TYR A 12 29.61 2.03 14.98
CA TYR A 12 28.16 2.21 14.92
C TYR A 12 27.78 3.63 15.38
N ARG A 13 27.19 4.43 14.48
CA ARG A 13 26.74 5.81 14.76
C ARG A 13 25.20 5.91 14.73
N PRO A 14 24.50 5.54 15.81
CA PRO A 14 23.03 5.41 15.80
C PRO A 14 22.31 6.72 15.47
N ALA A 15 22.81 7.86 15.94
CA ALA A 15 22.19 9.16 15.69
C ALA A 15 22.20 9.54 14.19
N ARG A 16 23.27 9.22 13.47
CA ARG A 16 23.37 9.47 12.02
C ARG A 16 22.39 8.59 11.25
N VAL A 17 22.30 7.32 11.62
CA VAL A 17 21.35 6.35 11.03
C VAL A 17 19.91 6.82 11.20
N ARG A 18 19.53 7.19 12.44
CA ARG A 18 18.17 7.68 12.73
C ARG A 18 17.83 8.92 11.92
N ARG A 19 18.70 9.93 11.93
CA ARG A 19 18.49 11.18 11.15
C ARG A 19 18.36 10.91 9.64
N ALA A 20 19.15 10.01 9.10
CA ALA A 20 19.07 9.65 7.69
C ALA A 20 17.75 8.93 7.35
N ALA A 21 17.32 8.01 8.23
CA ALA A 21 16.03 7.33 8.10
C ALA A 21 14.85 8.31 8.20
N ASP A 22 14.89 9.25 9.16
CA ASP A 22 13.85 10.27 9.34
C ASP A 22 13.78 11.22 8.14
N LYS A 23 14.94 11.64 7.61
CA LYS A 23 15.01 12.49 6.41
C LYS A 23 14.41 11.80 5.17
N ALA A 24 14.61 10.49 5.04
CA ALA A 24 14.08 9.72 3.91
C ALA A 24 12.62 9.29 4.08
N ARG A 25 12.07 9.38 5.30
CA ARG A 25 10.73 8.92 5.67
C ARG A 25 9.61 9.41 4.74
N PRO A 26 9.41 10.71 4.48
CA PRO A 26 8.27 11.16 3.66
C PRO A 26 8.34 10.61 2.24
N LYS A 27 9.53 10.59 1.63
CA LYS A 27 9.75 10.03 0.29
C LYS A 27 9.44 8.53 0.26
N ASN A 28 9.90 7.78 1.25
CA ASN A 28 9.68 6.33 1.33
C ASN A 28 8.22 5.99 1.57
N LEU A 29 7.53 6.73 2.45
CA LEU A 29 6.09 6.59 2.67
C LEU A 29 5.29 6.91 1.40
N GLN A 30 5.68 7.95 0.66
CA GLN A 30 5.07 8.29 -0.62
C GLN A 30 5.21 7.17 -1.64
N HIS A 31 6.41 6.60 -1.78
CA HIS A 31 6.63 5.45 -2.67
C HIS A 31 5.86 4.20 -2.19
N ALA A 32 5.83 3.93 -0.89
CA ALA A 32 5.09 2.81 -0.31
C ALA A 32 3.59 2.93 -0.62
N ALA A 33 2.99 4.09 -0.34
CA ALA A 33 1.58 4.35 -0.61
C ALA A 33 1.28 4.26 -2.12
N ALA A 34 2.14 4.83 -2.97
CA ALA A 34 1.99 4.73 -4.42
C ALA A 34 2.05 3.28 -4.93
N LEU A 35 2.91 2.43 -4.35
CA LEU A 35 2.98 1.01 -4.69
C LEU A 35 1.71 0.27 -4.29
N VAL A 36 1.20 0.49 -3.06
CA VAL A 36 -0.06 -0.11 -2.59
C VAL A 36 -1.22 0.32 -3.47
N ARG A 37 -1.31 1.62 -3.78
CA ARG A 37 -2.31 2.15 -4.72
C ARG A 37 -2.25 1.45 -6.06
N LYS A 38 -1.05 1.29 -6.63
CA LYS A 38 -0.85 0.64 -7.91
C LYS A 38 -1.28 -0.83 -7.88
N ALA A 39 -0.96 -1.56 -6.81
CA ALA A 39 -1.39 -2.94 -6.64
C ALA A 39 -2.92 -3.05 -6.52
N ALA A 40 -3.55 -2.19 -5.72
CA ALA A 40 -5.01 -2.12 -5.59
C ALA A 40 -5.71 -1.78 -6.92
N ILE A 41 -5.20 -0.81 -7.69
CA ILE A 41 -5.74 -0.47 -9.01
C ILE A 41 -5.65 -1.65 -9.99
N ARG A 42 -4.54 -2.41 -9.94
CA ARG A 42 -4.29 -3.57 -10.81
C ARG A 42 -5.18 -4.76 -10.45
N SER A 43 -5.55 -4.93 -9.18
CA SER A 43 -6.42 -6.02 -8.74
C SER A 43 -7.87 -5.83 -9.23
N ILE A 44 -8.33 -4.58 -9.37
CA ILE A 44 -9.66 -4.24 -9.89
C ILE A 44 -9.71 -4.43 -11.41
N ARG A 45 -10.70 -5.19 -11.91
CA ARG A 45 -10.93 -5.39 -13.36
C ARG A 45 -12.14 -4.61 -13.86
N CYS A 46 -12.14 -4.29 -15.15
CA CYS A 46 -13.31 -3.68 -15.79
C CYS A 46 -14.20 -4.78 -16.39
N SER A 47 -15.45 -4.88 -15.94
CA SER A 47 -16.40 -5.88 -16.47
C SER A 47 -17.84 -5.47 -16.15
N LYS A 48 -18.79 -5.95 -16.95
CA LYS A 48 -20.23 -5.79 -16.69
C LYS A 48 -20.72 -6.69 -15.55
N LYS A 49 -20.09 -7.86 -15.38
CA LYS A 49 -20.46 -8.86 -14.38
C LYS A 49 -19.83 -8.52 -13.02
N PRO A 50 -20.55 -8.66 -11.90
CA PRO A 50 -19.93 -8.62 -10.58
C PRO A 50 -18.83 -9.67 -10.46
N SER A 51 -17.78 -9.37 -9.68
CA SER A 51 -16.75 -10.35 -9.31
C SER A 51 -17.35 -11.42 -8.36
N THR A 52 -16.61 -12.43 -7.94
CA THR A 52 -17.04 -13.33 -6.84
C THR A 52 -16.81 -12.68 -5.47
N ALA A 53 -17.36 -13.26 -4.40
CA ALA A 53 -17.04 -12.83 -3.03
C ALA A 53 -15.56 -13.14 -2.72
N GLY A 54 -14.91 -12.30 -1.91
CA GLY A 54 -13.49 -12.40 -1.56
C GLY A 54 -12.52 -11.94 -2.65
N GLN A 55 -12.95 -11.88 -3.90
CA GLN A 55 -12.16 -11.35 -5.00
C GLN A 55 -12.34 -9.84 -5.15
N PRO A 56 -11.30 -9.11 -5.63
CA PRO A 56 -11.40 -7.68 -5.90
C PRO A 56 -12.62 -7.33 -6.77
N PRO A 57 -13.23 -6.16 -6.56
CA PRO A 57 -14.45 -5.79 -7.27
C PRO A 57 -14.18 -5.59 -8.76
N HIS A 58 -15.15 -5.98 -9.58
CA HIS A 58 -15.22 -5.49 -10.94
C HIS A 58 -15.85 -4.11 -10.94
N THR A 59 -15.34 -3.23 -11.79
CA THR A 59 -15.88 -1.89 -11.97
C THR A 59 -16.42 -1.73 -13.39
N LYS A 60 -17.61 -1.13 -13.53
CA LYS A 60 -18.19 -0.83 -14.85
C LYS A 60 -17.53 0.40 -15.48
N THR A 61 -17.11 1.34 -14.63
CA THR A 61 -16.45 2.59 -15.02
C THR A 61 -15.11 2.67 -14.33
N LYS A 62 -14.10 3.35 -14.89
CA LYS A 62 -12.78 3.46 -14.23
C LYS A 62 -12.81 4.28 -12.92
N ARG A 63 -13.98 4.73 -12.44
CA ARG A 63 -14.16 5.58 -11.24
C ARG A 63 -13.56 4.98 -9.97
N LEU A 64 -13.75 3.66 -9.74
CA LEU A 64 -13.16 3.03 -8.55
C LEU A 64 -11.63 3.04 -8.61
N LYS A 65 -11.06 2.83 -9.80
CA LYS A 65 -9.61 2.85 -10.00
C LYS A 65 -9.03 4.24 -9.79
N THR A 66 -9.66 5.26 -10.37
CA THR A 66 -9.21 6.66 -10.25
C THR A 66 -9.44 7.23 -8.86
N GLY A 67 -10.48 6.74 -8.17
CA GLY A 67 -10.88 7.19 -6.84
C GLY A 67 -10.04 6.63 -5.69
N ILE A 68 -9.07 5.73 -5.92
CA ILE A 68 -8.10 5.35 -4.88
C ILE A 68 -7.07 6.47 -4.80
N LEU A 69 -7.00 7.15 -3.66
CA LEU A 69 -6.06 8.23 -3.38
C LEU A 69 -5.19 7.87 -2.19
N PHE A 70 -4.08 8.59 -2.03
CA PHE A 70 -3.26 8.52 -0.83
C PHE A 70 -2.77 9.90 -0.46
N ASP A 71 -2.46 10.05 0.83
CA ASP A 71 -1.76 11.20 1.38
C ASP A 71 -0.69 10.72 2.38
N VAL A 72 0.35 11.54 2.55
CA VAL A 72 1.50 11.22 3.38
C VAL A 72 1.63 12.28 4.47
N ALA A 73 1.44 11.84 5.71
CA ALA A 73 1.75 12.63 6.88
C ALA A 73 3.22 12.40 7.30
N GLU A 74 3.63 13.00 8.41
CA GLU A 74 5.00 12.92 8.89
C GLU A 74 5.43 11.47 9.23
N THR A 75 4.55 10.70 9.88
CA THR A 75 4.90 9.37 10.39
C THR A 75 4.16 8.22 9.70
N ASN A 76 3.07 8.52 9.01
CA ASN A 76 2.17 7.54 8.41
C ASN A 76 1.69 8.00 7.03
N ALA A 77 1.18 7.06 6.24
CA ALA A 77 0.49 7.35 4.99
C ALA A 77 -0.92 6.76 5.06
N ILE A 78 -1.89 7.53 4.59
CA ILE A 78 -3.29 7.10 4.50
C ILE A 78 -3.57 6.80 3.03
N ILE A 79 -4.21 5.66 2.76
CA ILE A 79 -4.53 5.24 1.42
C ILE A 79 -5.89 4.57 1.37
N GLY A 80 -6.71 4.89 0.36
CA GLY A 80 -7.99 4.23 0.17
C GLY A 80 -8.88 4.87 -0.88
N PRO A 81 -10.08 4.30 -1.09
CA PRO A 81 -11.10 4.87 -1.95
C PRO A 81 -11.64 6.18 -1.35
N ALA A 82 -11.47 7.28 -2.07
CA ALA A 82 -11.95 8.59 -1.68
C ALA A 82 -13.47 8.71 -1.90
N VAL A 83 -14.18 9.06 -0.82
CA VAL A 83 -15.64 9.19 -0.81
C VAL A 83 -16.14 10.17 -1.86
N GLN A 84 -15.40 11.25 -2.14
CA GLN A 84 -15.75 12.23 -3.18
C GLN A 84 -15.87 11.62 -4.58
N PHE A 85 -15.12 10.57 -4.90
CA PHE A 85 -15.10 9.98 -6.24
C PHE A 85 -16.04 8.78 -6.39
N VAL A 86 -16.15 7.96 -5.34
CA VAL A 86 -16.80 6.63 -5.37
C VAL A 86 -17.87 6.44 -4.29
N GLY A 87 -18.12 7.46 -3.47
CA GLY A 87 -19.04 7.38 -2.34
C GLY A 87 -18.64 6.32 -1.31
N PRO A 88 -19.59 5.80 -0.52
CA PRO A 88 -19.32 4.74 0.46
C PRO A 88 -19.07 3.37 -0.19
N SER A 89 -19.18 3.26 -1.52
CA SER A 89 -19.08 1.99 -2.24
C SER A 89 -17.70 1.34 -2.09
N GLY A 90 -16.64 2.14 -1.96
CA GLY A 90 -15.28 1.62 -1.75
C GLY A 90 -15.17 0.83 -0.44
N ALA A 91 -15.65 1.42 0.67
CA ALA A 91 -15.68 0.76 1.98
C ALA A 91 -16.62 -0.45 1.97
N ALA A 92 -17.78 -0.34 1.32
CA ALA A 92 -18.71 -1.46 1.18
C ALA A 92 -18.10 -2.65 0.41
N HIS A 93 -17.20 -2.40 -0.53
CA HIS A 93 -16.45 -3.47 -1.18
C HIS A 93 -15.35 -4.02 -0.28
N GLU A 94 -14.56 -3.18 0.37
CA GLU A 94 -13.44 -3.64 1.21
C GLU A 94 -13.92 -4.54 2.35
N PHE A 95 -14.94 -4.11 3.09
CA PHE A 95 -15.39 -4.77 4.32
C PHE A 95 -16.69 -5.56 4.16
N GLY A 96 -17.43 -5.37 3.07
CA GLY A 96 -18.79 -5.91 2.95
C GLY A 96 -19.78 -5.21 3.88
N GLY A 97 -20.85 -5.91 4.25
CA GLY A 97 -21.84 -5.43 5.21
C GLY A 97 -23.13 -4.93 4.57
N ARG A 98 -23.90 -4.10 5.30
CA ARG A 98 -25.17 -3.56 4.80
C ARG A 98 -24.92 -2.27 4.04
N PHE A 99 -25.26 -2.24 2.76
CA PHE A 99 -25.12 -1.07 1.89
C PHE A 99 -26.37 -0.91 1.04
N ARG A 100 -26.98 0.29 1.04
CA ARG A 100 -28.23 0.60 0.31
C ARG A 100 -29.33 -0.45 0.54
N GLY A 101 -29.54 -0.83 1.80
CA GLY A 101 -30.58 -1.79 2.19
C GLY A 101 -30.28 -3.26 1.86
N ARG A 102 -29.17 -3.58 1.16
CA ARG A 102 -28.78 -4.94 0.80
C ARG A 102 -27.53 -5.38 1.55
N ARG A 103 -27.35 -6.69 1.75
CA ARG A 103 -26.13 -7.26 2.31
C ARG A 103 -25.14 -7.54 1.17
N TYR A 104 -23.98 -6.92 1.23
CA TYR A 104 -22.90 -7.07 0.26
C TYR A 104 -21.80 -7.99 0.83
N PRO A 105 -21.33 -8.98 0.07
CA PRO A 105 -20.15 -9.73 0.46
C PRO A 105 -18.89 -8.87 0.33
N ALA A 106 -17.93 -9.08 1.22
CA ALA A 106 -16.62 -8.45 1.14
C ALA A 106 -15.88 -8.87 -0.13
N ARG A 107 -15.24 -7.89 -0.76
CA ARG A 107 -14.46 -7.96 -2.01
C ARG A 107 -13.22 -7.10 -1.80
N PRO A 108 -12.33 -7.52 -0.88
CA PRO A 108 -11.21 -6.70 -0.46
C PRO A 108 -10.24 -6.50 -1.61
N PHE A 109 -9.69 -5.29 -1.71
CA PHE A 109 -8.73 -4.90 -2.74
C PHE A 109 -7.61 -4.01 -2.20
N MET A 110 -7.82 -3.35 -1.06
CA MET A 110 -6.80 -2.56 -0.37
C MET A 110 -5.94 -3.41 0.55
N GLY A 111 -6.54 -4.15 1.47
CA GLY A 111 -5.83 -5.04 2.41
C GLY A 111 -4.96 -6.07 1.71
N PRO A 112 -5.49 -6.86 0.75
CA PRO A 112 -4.70 -7.80 -0.04
C PRO A 112 -3.56 -7.13 -0.82
N ALA A 113 -3.75 -5.89 -1.29
CA ALA A 113 -2.70 -5.15 -1.98
C ALA A 113 -1.54 -4.79 -1.03
N LEU A 114 -1.85 -4.36 0.20
CA LEU A 114 -0.84 -4.10 1.23
C LEU A 114 -0.09 -5.37 1.61
N GLU A 115 -0.79 -6.46 1.91
CA GLU A 115 -0.16 -7.73 2.30
C GLU A 115 0.75 -8.27 1.20
N SER A 116 0.33 -8.16 -0.07
CA SER A 116 1.15 -8.61 -1.21
C SER A 116 2.49 -7.85 -1.35
N LEU A 117 2.53 -6.61 -0.85
CA LEU A 117 3.69 -5.72 -0.95
C LEU A 117 4.51 -5.66 0.33
N ARG A 118 3.99 -6.15 1.45
CA ARG A 118 4.66 -6.21 2.76
C ARG A 118 6.14 -6.64 2.69
N PRO A 119 6.56 -7.70 1.96
CA PRO A 119 7.97 -8.06 1.88
C PRO A 119 8.85 -7.09 1.08
N ARG A 120 8.26 -6.23 0.25
CA ARG A 120 8.97 -5.24 -0.58
C ARG A 120 9.10 -3.87 0.09
N LEU A 121 8.21 -3.54 1.02
CA LEU A 121 8.19 -2.22 1.67
C LEU A 121 9.51 -1.89 2.41
N PRO A 122 10.15 -2.82 3.16
CA PRO A 122 11.41 -2.52 3.83
C PRO A 122 12.52 -2.08 2.88
N ARG A 123 12.53 -2.59 1.65
CA ARG A 123 13.55 -2.25 0.64
C ARG A 123 13.57 -0.79 0.25
N LEU A 124 12.50 -0.06 0.50
CA LEU A 124 12.45 1.40 0.28
C LEU A 124 13.40 2.15 1.25
N TRP A 125 13.73 1.55 2.40
CA TRP A 125 14.63 2.13 3.40
C TRP A 125 16.09 1.65 3.27
N ASP A 126 16.38 0.62 2.47
CA ASP A 126 17.74 0.06 2.34
C ASP A 126 18.79 1.10 1.90
N ALA A 127 18.42 1.99 0.98
CA ALA A 127 19.32 3.02 0.43
C ALA A 127 19.39 4.31 1.29
N THR A 128 18.77 4.33 2.47
CA THR A 128 18.72 5.55 3.29
C THR A 128 19.87 5.66 4.28
N VAL A 129 20.55 4.55 4.55
CA VAL A 129 21.62 4.47 5.55
C VAL A 129 22.95 4.21 4.84
N HIS A 130 23.73 5.28 4.64
CA HIS A 130 25.11 5.28 4.16
C HIS A 130 25.99 6.07 5.14
#